data_AF-A0A656JW54-F1
#
_entry.id   AF-A0A656JW54-F1
#
_cell.length_a   1.000
_cell.length_b   1.000
_cell.length_c   1.000
_cell.angle_alpha   90.00
_cell.angle_beta   90.00
_cell.angle_gamma   90.00
#
_symmetry.space_group_name_H-M   'P 1'
#
loop_
_entity.id
_entity.type
_entity.pdbx_description
1 polymer ?
#
loop_
_entity_poly.entity_id
_entity_poly.type
_entity_poly.pdbx_seq_one_letter_code
_entity_poly.pdbx_strand_id
1 'polypeptide(L)'
;ARLPAPMGLLIDRNQPLTFSFDGRTYQGLQGDSIASALLANGRFLLSRSFKYHRPRGPLTMAGQDANSLIQLPHEPNVLADTFALHEGLQATGQNFNGSLDNDKDAYLGKFSKFMPVGFYYRSFYKPKGMWKIWEPIIRKKAGLGVLDLNFQPEYYDKAYLFTDLAVIGAGPAGLQAALTAANAGAKVLLIEQQPILGGSLTYARFDIDGQRAEQLRRELVAAVEAHDNIQVLKQATCNAWFTDNYLPVIQGKRMYKVRATQCLVCSGSLDQPVIFRNNDLPGVMLTSAVQRLMKLYAVKPGKRAVVLTGNDDGYLAALDLHDQGVEVVAVADMRTNPSDRELQLALEQRGI
;
A
#
# COMPACT_ATOMS: atom_id res chain seq x y z
N ALA A 1 18.42 -1.97 -1.76
CA ALA A 1 19.06 -2.82 -2.80
C ALA A 1 17.99 -3.68 -3.46
N ARG A 2 18.09 -3.87 -4.79
CA ARG A 2 17.15 -4.73 -5.52
C ARG A 2 17.56 -6.20 -5.39
N LEU A 3 16.58 -7.08 -5.20
CA LEU A 3 16.69 -8.53 -5.26
C LEU A 3 16.84 -8.97 -6.74
N PRO A 4 17.48 -10.12 -7.01
CA PRO A 4 17.57 -10.67 -8.37
C PRO A 4 16.20 -11.20 -8.86
N ALA A 5 16.11 -11.53 -10.15
CA ALA A 5 14.98 -12.29 -10.68
C ALA A 5 14.85 -13.64 -9.93
N PRO A 6 13.63 -14.19 -9.76
CA PRO A 6 12.37 -13.76 -10.38
C PRO A 6 11.61 -12.66 -9.62
N MET A 7 12.18 -12.08 -8.56
CA MET A 7 11.53 -10.99 -7.82
C MET A 7 11.32 -9.76 -8.71
N GLY A 8 10.23 -9.03 -8.45
CA GLY A 8 9.89 -7.80 -9.15
C GLY A 8 8.82 -7.97 -10.23
N LEU A 9 7.69 -8.59 -9.87
CA LEU A 9 6.60 -8.89 -10.81
C LEU A 9 6.03 -7.65 -11.54
N LEU A 10 6.10 -6.46 -10.94
CA LEU A 10 5.59 -5.22 -11.52
C LEU A 10 6.63 -4.40 -12.27
N ILE A 11 7.92 -4.67 -12.07
CA ILE A 11 8.99 -3.80 -12.58
C ILE A 11 9.57 -4.30 -13.89
N ASP A 12 9.90 -3.37 -14.79
CA ASP A 12 10.74 -3.65 -15.95
C ASP A 12 12.18 -3.18 -15.70
N ARG A 13 13.10 -4.14 -15.59
CA ARG A 13 14.53 -3.88 -15.33
C ARG A 13 15.24 -3.23 -16.52
N ASN A 14 14.66 -3.27 -17.71
CA ASN A 14 15.23 -2.69 -18.92
C ASN A 14 14.80 -1.24 -19.15
N GLN A 15 13.89 -0.71 -18.32
CA GLN A 15 13.37 0.64 -18.44
C GLN A 15 13.65 1.43 -17.14
N PRO A 16 14.90 1.91 -16.95
CA PRO A 16 15.23 2.76 -15.81
C PRO A 16 14.53 4.12 -15.94
N LEU A 17 14.12 4.66 -14.80
CA LEU A 17 13.48 5.97 -14.68
C LEU A 17 14.27 6.88 -13.75
N THR A 18 14.38 8.16 -14.09
CA THR A 18 14.96 9.19 -13.22
C THR A 18 13.86 10.06 -12.63
N PHE A 19 13.93 10.32 -11.33
CA PHE A 19 12.97 11.20 -10.63
C PHE A 19 13.66 11.96 -9.49
N SER A 20 12.99 12.96 -8.92
CA SER A 20 13.48 13.69 -7.76
C SER A 20 12.55 13.62 -6.56
N PHE A 21 13.14 13.53 -5.37
CA PHE A 21 12.44 13.60 -4.10
C PHE A 21 13.22 14.50 -3.12
N ASP A 22 12.56 15.50 -2.54
CA ASP A 22 13.18 16.51 -1.66
C ASP A 22 14.42 17.18 -2.31
N GLY A 23 14.34 17.46 -3.62
CA GLY A 23 15.42 18.09 -4.38
C GLY A 23 16.64 17.21 -4.66
N ARG A 24 16.57 15.91 -4.34
CA ARG A 24 17.61 14.92 -4.67
C ARG A 24 17.14 14.01 -5.79
N THR A 25 18.03 13.69 -6.72
CA THR A 25 17.75 12.76 -7.82
C THR A 25 17.91 11.31 -7.36
N TYR A 26 16.97 10.46 -7.78
CA TYR A 26 16.95 9.02 -7.53
C TYR A 26 16.70 8.26 -8.83
N GLN A 27 17.00 6.95 -8.80
CA GLN A 27 16.75 6.02 -9.91
C GLN A 27 15.66 5.03 -9.52
N GLY A 28 14.71 4.80 -10.42
CA GLY A 28 13.68 3.77 -10.31
C GLY A 28 13.60 2.94 -11.58
N LEU A 29 12.57 2.12 -11.69
CA LEU A 29 12.25 1.29 -12.84
C LEU A 29 10.79 1.51 -13.23
N GLN A 30 10.47 1.36 -14.51
CA GLN A 30 9.08 1.33 -14.97
C GLN A 30 8.30 0.28 -14.17
N GLY A 31 7.14 0.67 -13.63
CA GLY A 31 6.29 -0.18 -12.79
C GLY A 31 6.53 -0.05 -11.27
N ASP A 32 7.57 0.67 -10.84
CA ASP A 32 7.69 1.08 -9.44
C ASP A 32 6.54 1.99 -9.02
N SER A 33 6.20 1.95 -7.73
CA SER A 33 5.64 3.11 -7.05
C SER A 33 6.73 4.04 -6.53
N ILE A 34 6.42 5.31 -6.27
CA ILE A 34 7.38 6.28 -5.72
C ILE A 34 8.05 5.73 -4.44
N ALA A 35 7.28 5.16 -3.51
CA ALA A 35 7.83 4.61 -2.28
C ALA A 35 8.74 3.41 -2.54
N SER A 36 8.37 2.50 -3.46
CA SER A 36 9.22 1.34 -3.78
C SER A 36 10.57 1.76 -4.36
N ALA A 37 10.59 2.76 -5.25
CA ALA A 37 11.82 3.31 -5.81
C ALA A 37 12.67 4.01 -4.74
N LEU A 38 12.06 4.82 -3.87
CA LEU A 38 12.77 5.45 -2.75
C LEU A 38 13.38 4.41 -1.79
N LEU A 39 12.62 3.38 -1.42
CA LEU A 39 13.12 2.28 -0.59
C LEU A 39 14.25 1.50 -1.28
N ALA A 40 14.19 1.31 -2.60
CA ALA A 40 15.27 0.67 -3.36
C ALA A 40 16.61 1.41 -3.22
N ASN A 41 16.54 2.75 -3.13
CA ASN A 41 17.63 3.68 -2.90
C ASN A 41 17.95 3.92 -1.41
N GLY A 42 17.30 3.19 -0.49
CA GLY A 42 17.54 3.32 0.95
C GLY A 42 16.86 4.51 1.63
N ARG A 43 15.92 5.19 0.96
CA ARG A 43 15.14 6.31 1.53
C ARG A 43 13.85 5.78 2.18
N PHE A 44 13.91 5.55 3.50
CA PHE A 44 12.75 5.09 4.28
C PHE A 44 11.86 6.23 4.80
N LEU A 45 12.46 7.39 5.08
CA LEU A 45 11.73 8.57 5.56
C LEU A 45 11.04 9.26 4.39
N LEU A 46 9.71 9.25 4.39
CA LEU A 46 8.88 9.87 3.35
C LEU A 46 8.10 11.08 3.86
N SER A 47 7.69 11.07 5.13
CA SER A 47 6.88 12.13 5.70
C SER A 47 7.09 12.25 7.20
N ARG A 48 6.40 13.21 7.82
CA ARG A 48 6.40 13.44 9.27
C ARG A 48 4.98 13.38 9.82
N SER A 49 4.81 12.80 11.00
CA SER A 49 3.49 12.64 11.62
C SER A 49 2.83 13.99 11.89
N PHE A 50 1.52 14.09 11.64
CA PHE A 50 0.72 15.30 11.78
C PHE A 50 1.05 16.18 13.01
N LYS A 51 0.93 15.63 14.23
CA LYS A 51 1.05 16.42 15.47
C LYS A 51 2.46 16.51 16.04
N TYR A 52 3.17 15.39 16.00
CA TYR A 52 4.42 15.21 16.76
C TYR A 52 5.67 15.23 15.88
N HIS A 53 5.52 15.42 14.56
CA HIS A 53 6.63 15.46 13.61
C HIS A 53 7.57 14.24 13.73
N ARG A 54 7.01 13.08 14.12
CA ARG A 54 7.74 11.81 14.17
C ARG A 54 8.04 11.35 12.75
N PRO A 55 9.23 10.78 12.49
CA PRO A 55 9.57 10.25 11.18
C PRO A 55 8.58 9.16 10.77
N ARG A 56 8.14 9.17 9.50
CA ARG A 56 7.21 8.20 8.93
C ARG A 56 7.73 7.65 7.60
N GLY A 57 7.52 6.36 7.40
CA GLY A 57 7.87 5.62 6.19
C GLY A 57 6.79 4.61 5.81
N PRO A 58 6.94 3.91 4.68
CA PRO A 58 5.95 2.96 4.20
C PRO A 58 5.62 1.89 5.24
N LEU A 59 4.32 1.68 5.51
CA LEU A 59 3.84 0.67 6.45
C LEU A 59 3.13 -0.48 5.73
N THR A 60 2.31 -0.18 4.73
CA THR A 60 1.42 -1.18 4.09
C THR A 60 1.84 -1.59 2.68
N MET A 61 2.51 -0.70 1.94
CA MET A 61 2.76 -0.88 0.49
C MET A 61 1.47 -1.21 -0.29
N ALA A 62 0.36 -0.59 0.12
CA ALA A 62 -0.98 -0.87 -0.38
C ALA A 62 -1.92 0.36 -0.29
N GLY A 63 -1.42 1.53 0.11
CA GLY A 63 -2.21 2.76 0.20
C GLY A 63 -3.22 2.75 1.35
N GLN A 64 -2.96 1.96 2.39
CA GLN A 64 -3.88 1.73 3.52
C GLN A 64 -3.44 2.45 4.80
N ASP A 65 -2.47 3.35 4.68
CA ASP A 65 -1.93 4.12 5.79
C ASP A 65 -1.62 5.55 5.36
N ALA A 66 -1.46 6.45 6.34
CA ALA A 66 -1.16 7.86 6.09
C ALA A 66 0.35 8.18 6.16
N ASN A 67 1.22 7.18 6.33
CA ASN A 67 2.66 7.42 6.49
C ASN A 67 3.34 7.74 5.16
N SER A 68 2.80 7.25 4.04
CA SER A 68 3.33 7.46 2.70
C SER A 68 2.83 8.74 2.01
N LEU A 69 2.12 9.63 2.73
CA LEU A 69 1.61 10.87 2.16
C LEU A 69 2.76 11.83 1.79
N ILE A 70 2.86 12.13 0.51
CA ILE A 70 3.84 13.04 -0.11
C ILE A 70 3.13 14.15 -0.91
N GLN A 71 3.92 15.15 -1.31
CA GLN A 71 3.46 16.27 -2.13
C GLN A 71 4.03 16.10 -3.54
N LEU A 72 3.13 16.05 -4.54
CA LEU A 72 3.47 16.31 -5.94
C LEU A 72 3.30 17.81 -6.25
N PRO A 73 3.83 18.33 -7.37
CA PRO A 73 3.81 19.76 -7.66
C PRO A 73 2.40 20.36 -7.66
N HIS A 74 1.41 19.59 -8.12
CA HIS A 74 0.03 20.03 -8.26
C HIS A 74 -0.96 19.24 -7.37
N GLU A 75 -0.50 18.23 -6.64
CA GLU A 75 -1.37 17.32 -5.89
C GLU A 75 -0.80 17.04 -4.49
N PRO A 76 -1.49 17.45 -3.42
CA PRO A 76 -1.09 17.12 -2.04
C PRO A 76 -1.64 15.76 -1.61
N ASN A 77 -1.06 15.20 -0.54
CA ASN A 77 -1.53 13.97 0.12
C ASN A 77 -1.57 12.75 -0.82
N VAL A 78 -0.62 12.68 -1.74
CA VAL A 78 -0.47 11.52 -2.62
C VAL A 78 0.13 10.37 -1.83
N LEU A 79 -0.47 9.18 -1.95
CA LEU A 79 0.06 7.95 -1.36
C LEU A 79 1.24 7.44 -2.20
N ALA A 80 2.46 7.69 -1.74
CA ALA A 80 3.68 7.34 -2.47
C ALA A 80 3.79 5.84 -2.78
N ASP A 81 3.16 4.98 -1.98
CA ASP A 81 3.28 3.53 -2.09
C ASP A 81 2.36 2.90 -3.14
N THR A 82 1.34 3.63 -3.60
CA THR A 82 0.46 3.21 -4.72
C THR A 82 0.58 4.10 -5.95
N PHE A 83 1.17 5.29 -5.83
CA PHE A 83 1.34 6.19 -6.97
C PHE A 83 2.47 5.68 -7.89
N ALA A 84 2.15 5.44 -9.16
CA ALA A 84 3.09 4.92 -10.14
C ALA A 84 4.19 5.94 -10.46
N LEU A 85 5.44 5.47 -10.48
CA LEU A 85 6.57 6.28 -10.89
C LEU A 85 6.53 6.53 -12.41
N HIS A 86 6.95 7.71 -12.83
CA HIS A 86 7.21 8.03 -14.23
C HIS A 86 8.48 8.89 -14.37
N GLU A 87 9.03 8.96 -15.58
CA GLU A 87 10.22 9.75 -15.89
C GLU A 87 10.03 11.23 -15.52
N GLY A 88 11.06 11.83 -14.93
CA GLY A 88 11.10 13.24 -14.57
C GLY A 88 10.17 13.65 -13.42
N LEU A 89 9.53 12.69 -12.73
CA LEU A 89 8.65 12.98 -11.60
C LEU A 89 9.39 13.80 -10.52
N GLN A 90 8.72 14.80 -9.97
CA GLN A 90 9.22 15.59 -8.84
C GLN A 90 8.27 15.43 -7.67
N ALA A 91 8.81 15.18 -6.49
CA ALA A 91 8.02 15.03 -5.27
C ALA A 91 8.77 15.58 -4.05
N THR A 92 8.04 15.88 -2.99
CA THR A 92 8.61 16.24 -1.69
C THR A 92 7.87 15.52 -0.56
N GLY A 93 8.56 15.34 0.57
CA GLY A 93 7.90 14.88 1.78
C GLY A 93 6.88 15.89 2.28
N GLN A 94 6.00 15.46 3.18
CA GLN A 94 5.00 16.34 3.79
C GLN A 94 5.24 16.56 5.28
N ASN A 95 4.67 17.68 5.75
CA ASN A 95 4.49 18.01 7.16
C ASN A 95 5.79 18.20 7.97
N PHE A 96 6.79 18.88 7.40
CA PHE A 96 8.04 19.22 8.10
C PHE A 96 8.36 20.72 8.03
N ASN A 97 9.23 21.19 8.92
CA ASN A 97 9.73 22.56 8.93
C ASN A 97 11.25 22.59 8.77
N GLY A 98 11.72 23.21 7.68
CA GLY A 98 13.13 23.19 7.27
C GLY A 98 13.36 22.12 6.21
N SER A 99 13.79 20.92 6.61
CA SER A 99 13.97 19.79 5.69
C SER A 99 13.35 18.52 6.28
N LEU A 100 13.00 17.56 5.43
CA LEU A 100 12.41 16.30 5.89
C LEU A 100 13.33 15.58 6.89
N ASP A 101 14.64 15.57 6.65
CA ASP A 101 15.64 14.95 7.51
C ASP A 101 15.87 15.72 8.82
N ASN A 102 15.97 17.05 8.75
CA ASN A 102 16.24 17.94 9.88
C ASN A 102 15.02 18.80 10.20
N ASP A 103 13.92 18.16 10.59
CA ASP A 103 12.68 18.85 10.93
C ASP A 103 12.80 19.58 12.28
N LYS A 104 12.71 20.91 12.25
CA LYS A 104 12.78 21.76 13.47
C LYS A 104 11.63 21.49 14.42
N ASP A 105 10.47 21.07 13.93
CA ASP A 105 9.30 20.79 14.77
C ASP A 105 9.37 19.39 15.42
N ALA A 106 10.34 18.54 15.04
CA ALA A 106 10.57 17.24 15.71
C ALA A 106 10.93 17.37 17.20
N TYR A 107 11.46 18.51 17.63
CA TYR A 107 11.73 18.79 19.06
C TYR A 107 10.44 18.82 19.91
N LEU A 108 9.27 19.10 19.32
CA LEU A 108 7.97 19.03 19.99
C LEU A 108 7.69 17.63 20.53
N GLY A 109 8.24 16.58 19.89
CA GLY A 109 8.14 15.20 20.37
C GLY A 109 8.70 15.00 21.79
N LYS A 110 9.73 15.76 22.19
CA LYS A 110 10.30 15.70 23.56
C LYS A 110 9.34 16.21 24.63
N PHE A 111 8.39 17.06 24.25
CA PHE A 111 7.37 17.61 25.14
C PHE A 111 5.99 16.95 24.96
N SER A 112 5.91 15.86 24.19
CA SER A 112 4.66 15.15 23.89
C SER A 112 3.84 14.76 25.12
N LYS A 113 4.49 14.40 26.24
CA LYS A 113 3.87 14.09 27.53
C LYS A 113 3.02 15.24 28.09
N PHE A 114 3.32 16.49 27.72
CA PHE A 114 2.62 17.69 28.17
C PHE A 114 1.54 18.18 27.19
N MET A 115 1.37 17.50 26.05
CA MET A 115 0.41 17.85 25.00
C MET A 115 -0.62 16.72 24.79
N PRO A 116 -1.52 16.47 25.77
CA PRO A 116 -2.55 15.45 25.64
C PRO A 116 -3.51 15.73 24.47
N VAL A 117 -4.34 14.74 24.14
CA VAL A 117 -5.39 14.91 23.11
C VAL A 117 -6.30 16.09 23.49
N GLY A 118 -6.57 16.97 22.53
CA GLY A 118 -7.37 18.19 22.77
C GLY A 118 -6.63 19.33 23.48
N PHE A 119 -5.31 19.24 23.72
CA PHE A 119 -4.51 20.31 24.33
C PHE A 119 -4.74 21.68 23.68
N TYR A 120 -4.74 21.74 22.35
CA TYR A 120 -4.90 23.01 21.63
C TYR A 120 -6.25 23.68 21.92
N TYR A 121 -7.34 22.91 21.97
CA TYR A 121 -8.68 23.40 22.28
C TYR A 121 -8.83 23.84 23.74
N ARG A 122 -8.09 23.23 24.67
CA ARG A 122 -8.15 23.63 26.09
C ARG A 122 -7.28 24.85 26.40
N SER A 123 -6.11 24.95 25.77
CA SER A 123 -5.10 25.97 26.11
C SER A 123 -5.21 27.27 25.31
N PHE A 124 -5.75 27.26 24.08
CA PHE A 124 -5.73 28.43 23.19
C PHE A 124 -7.11 29.11 22.98
N TYR A 125 -8.17 28.62 23.63
CA TYR A 125 -9.52 29.18 23.50
C TYR A 125 -9.88 30.24 24.55
N LYS A 126 -9.05 30.37 25.60
CA LYS A 126 -9.20 31.37 26.66
C LYS A 126 -7.99 32.31 26.66
N PRO A 127 -8.18 33.64 26.83
CA PRO A 127 -9.45 34.37 26.89
C PRO A 127 -10.18 34.46 25.53
N LYS A 128 -11.47 34.86 25.54
CA LYS A 128 -12.32 34.99 24.33
C LYS A 128 -11.62 35.90 23.30
N GLY A 129 -11.51 35.43 22.06
CA GLY A 129 -10.83 36.15 20.96
C GLY A 129 -9.40 35.70 20.70
N MET A 130 -8.74 35.07 21.67
CA MET A 130 -7.38 34.53 21.54
C MET A 130 -7.28 33.47 20.43
N TRP A 131 -8.35 32.69 20.21
CA TRP A 131 -8.42 31.72 19.11
C TRP A 131 -8.16 32.34 17.74
N LYS A 132 -8.62 33.57 17.45
CA LYS A 132 -8.39 34.23 16.15
C LYS A 132 -6.90 34.52 15.89
N ILE A 133 -6.09 34.62 16.95
CA ILE A 133 -4.65 34.85 16.87
C ILE A 133 -3.93 33.51 16.67
N TRP A 134 -4.32 32.47 17.40
CA TRP A 134 -3.67 31.15 17.32
C TRP A 134 -4.12 30.34 16.10
N GLU A 135 -5.35 30.53 15.63
CA GLU A 135 -5.95 29.74 14.56
C GLU A 135 -5.11 29.75 13.26
N PRO A 136 -4.64 30.89 12.72
CA PRO A 136 -3.81 30.87 11.52
C PRO A 136 -2.50 30.09 11.70
N ILE A 137 -1.87 30.23 12.88
CA ILE A 137 -0.60 29.56 13.22
C ILE A 137 -0.83 28.06 13.37
N ILE A 138 -1.88 27.66 14.10
CA ILE A 138 -2.26 26.27 14.30
C ILE A 138 -2.65 25.65 12.97
N ARG A 139 -3.47 26.31 12.13
CA ARG A 139 -3.86 25.82 10.81
C ARG A 139 -2.66 25.62 9.89
N LYS A 140 -1.70 26.55 9.90
CA LYS A 140 -0.46 26.43 9.11
C LYS A 140 0.41 25.25 9.58
N LYS A 141 0.45 24.98 10.89
CA LYS A 141 1.20 23.84 11.46
C LYS A 141 0.44 22.51 11.43
N ALA A 142 -0.88 22.56 11.33
CA ALA A 142 -1.79 21.42 11.31
C ALA A 142 -2.32 21.15 9.89
N GLY A 143 -1.72 21.73 8.85
CA GLY A 143 -1.98 21.37 7.46
C GLY A 143 -0.89 20.40 6.98
N LEU A 144 -1.25 19.35 6.24
CA LEU A 144 -0.29 18.35 5.76
C LEU A 144 0.34 18.75 4.41
N GLY A 145 -0.50 19.04 3.41
CA GLY A 145 -0.09 19.36 2.04
C GLY A 145 -0.65 20.70 1.56
N VAL A 146 -0.15 21.14 0.40
CA VAL A 146 -0.47 22.41 -0.24
C VAL A 146 -1.23 22.15 -1.54
N LEU A 147 -2.40 22.78 -1.67
CA LEU A 147 -3.19 22.74 -2.90
C LEU A 147 -2.62 23.72 -3.92
N ASP A 148 -2.48 23.28 -5.17
CA ASP A 148 -2.21 24.18 -6.28
C ASP A 148 -3.50 24.88 -6.72
N LEU A 149 -3.56 26.19 -6.50
CA LEU A 149 -4.71 27.02 -6.89
C LEU A 149 -4.71 27.41 -8.37
N ASN A 150 -3.62 27.12 -9.10
CA ASN A 150 -3.50 27.39 -10.53
C ASN A 150 -3.80 26.14 -11.39
N PHE A 151 -4.16 25.03 -10.75
CA PHE A 151 -4.44 23.76 -11.43
C PHE A 151 -5.52 23.94 -12.52
N GLN A 152 -5.23 23.44 -13.72
CA GLN A 152 -6.17 23.43 -14.83
C GLN A 152 -6.95 22.12 -14.87
N PRO A 153 -8.29 22.15 -14.80
CA PRO A 153 -9.10 20.94 -14.84
C PRO A 153 -8.86 20.15 -16.13
N GLU A 154 -8.65 18.84 -15.98
CA GLU A 154 -8.55 17.93 -17.10
C GLU A 154 -9.92 17.35 -17.47
N TYR A 155 -10.03 16.77 -18.67
CA TYR A 155 -11.26 16.11 -19.09
C TYR A 155 -11.40 14.72 -18.47
N TYR A 156 -12.59 14.45 -17.92
CA TYR A 156 -12.99 13.15 -17.38
C TYR A 156 -14.34 12.76 -17.97
N ASP A 157 -14.48 11.51 -18.40
CA ASP A 157 -15.69 11.03 -19.04
C ASP A 157 -16.41 9.93 -18.26
N LYS A 158 -17.57 9.53 -18.80
CA LYS A 158 -18.46 8.55 -18.19
C LYS A 158 -18.95 7.58 -19.26
N ALA A 159 -18.99 6.30 -18.93
CA ALA A 159 -19.55 5.26 -19.77
C ALA A 159 -20.50 4.37 -18.95
N TYR A 160 -21.39 3.64 -19.61
CA TYR A 160 -22.30 2.68 -18.97
C TYR A 160 -21.86 1.26 -19.27
N LEU A 161 -21.93 0.38 -18.27
CA LEU A 161 -21.70 -1.06 -18.45
C LEU A 161 -22.84 -1.83 -17.78
N PHE A 162 -23.20 -2.96 -18.38
CA PHE A 162 -24.24 -3.85 -17.89
C PHE A 162 -23.68 -5.27 -17.87
N THR A 163 -23.91 -5.99 -16.79
CA THR A 163 -23.37 -7.34 -16.59
C THR A 163 -24.32 -8.18 -15.76
N ASP A 164 -24.24 -9.50 -15.85
CA ASP A 164 -25.02 -10.38 -14.99
C ASP A 164 -24.41 -10.42 -13.58
N LEU A 165 -23.08 -10.55 -13.50
CA LEU A 165 -22.34 -10.53 -12.25
C LEU A 165 -21.20 -9.49 -12.31
N ALA A 166 -21.11 -8.64 -11.30
CA ALA A 166 -19.92 -7.84 -11.02
C ALA A 166 -19.13 -8.49 -9.88
N VAL A 167 -17.87 -8.83 -10.11
CA VAL A 167 -16.95 -9.37 -9.11
C VAL A 167 -15.91 -8.30 -8.76
N ILE A 168 -15.86 -7.90 -7.49
CA ILE A 168 -15.01 -6.79 -7.01
C ILE A 168 -13.76 -7.37 -6.32
N GLY A 169 -12.62 -7.30 -7.00
CA GLY A 169 -11.32 -7.83 -6.57
C GLY A 169 -10.95 -9.12 -7.31
N ALA A 170 -9.76 -9.18 -7.90
CA ALA A 170 -9.24 -10.32 -8.64
C ALA A 170 -8.19 -11.12 -7.86
N GLY A 171 -8.44 -11.31 -6.55
CA GLY A 171 -7.76 -12.30 -5.73
C GLY A 171 -8.22 -13.73 -6.03
N PRO A 172 -7.72 -14.75 -5.30
CA PRO A 172 -8.09 -16.15 -5.53
C PRO A 172 -9.61 -16.38 -5.50
N ALA A 173 -10.31 -15.77 -4.54
CA ALA A 173 -11.77 -15.85 -4.44
C ALA A 173 -12.49 -15.24 -5.64
N GLY A 174 -12.06 -14.05 -6.09
CA GLY A 174 -12.69 -13.35 -7.21
C GLY A 174 -12.44 -14.01 -8.55
N LEU A 175 -11.21 -14.49 -8.79
CA LEU A 175 -10.88 -15.26 -9.99
C LEU A 175 -11.71 -16.54 -10.08
N GLN A 176 -11.77 -17.31 -8.99
CA GLN A 176 -12.57 -18.54 -8.97
C GLN A 176 -14.07 -18.26 -9.12
N ALA A 177 -14.59 -17.22 -8.47
CA ALA A 177 -16.00 -16.85 -8.59
C ALA A 177 -16.36 -16.39 -10.01
N ALA A 178 -15.50 -15.59 -10.65
CA ALA A 178 -15.68 -15.15 -12.01
C ALA A 178 -15.72 -16.35 -12.98
N LEU A 179 -14.76 -17.28 -12.87
CA LEU A 179 -14.75 -18.52 -13.68
C LEU A 179 -16.00 -19.35 -13.45
N THR A 180 -16.39 -19.55 -12.19
CA THR A 180 -17.56 -20.37 -11.85
C THR A 180 -18.83 -19.81 -12.47
N ALA A 181 -19.06 -18.49 -12.36
CA ALA A 181 -20.22 -17.84 -12.93
C ALA A 181 -20.18 -17.82 -14.47
N ALA A 182 -19.02 -17.56 -15.05
CA ALA A 182 -18.84 -17.47 -16.50
C ALA A 182 -19.01 -18.84 -17.19
N ASN A 183 -18.52 -19.92 -16.57
CA ASN A 183 -18.74 -21.30 -17.01
C ASN A 183 -20.23 -21.71 -16.93
N ALA A 184 -20.99 -21.10 -16.02
CA ALA A 184 -22.44 -21.26 -15.94
C ALA A 184 -23.20 -20.37 -16.96
N GLY A 185 -22.50 -19.63 -17.81
CA GLY A 185 -23.06 -18.81 -18.89
C GLY A 185 -23.34 -17.36 -18.53
N ALA A 186 -23.03 -16.90 -17.30
CA ALA A 186 -23.22 -15.51 -16.92
C ALA A 186 -22.17 -14.59 -17.57
N LYS A 187 -22.56 -13.38 -17.97
CA LYS A 187 -21.60 -12.31 -18.29
C LYS A 187 -21.04 -11.74 -17.00
N VAL A 188 -19.72 -11.74 -16.89
CA VAL A 188 -19.00 -11.33 -15.68
C VAL A 188 -18.14 -10.11 -15.97
N LEU A 189 -18.26 -9.10 -15.11
CA LEU A 189 -17.32 -7.99 -15.04
C LEU A 189 -16.43 -8.19 -13.81
N LEU A 190 -15.15 -8.50 -14.03
CA LEU A 190 -14.15 -8.63 -12.97
C LEU A 190 -13.37 -7.32 -12.84
N ILE A 191 -13.41 -6.71 -11.66
CA ILE A 191 -12.85 -5.38 -11.39
C ILE A 191 -11.65 -5.53 -10.46
N GLU A 192 -10.48 -5.04 -10.89
CA GLU A 192 -9.22 -5.10 -10.13
C GLU A 192 -8.52 -3.74 -10.13
N GLN A 193 -8.14 -3.27 -8.93
CA GLN A 193 -7.47 -1.98 -8.76
C GLN A 193 -5.98 -2.02 -9.16
N GLN A 194 -5.36 -3.20 -9.15
CA GLN A 194 -3.96 -3.40 -9.51
C GLN A 194 -3.78 -3.59 -11.03
N PRO A 195 -2.56 -3.37 -11.57
CA PRO A 195 -2.25 -3.63 -12.98
C PRO A 195 -2.16 -5.13 -13.32
N ILE A 196 -2.07 -6.00 -12.32
CA ILE A 196 -1.97 -7.45 -12.46
C ILE A 196 -3.08 -8.16 -11.68
N LEU A 197 -3.45 -9.35 -12.14
CA LEU A 197 -4.43 -10.22 -11.47
C LEU A 197 -3.76 -11.19 -10.49
N GLY A 198 -4.51 -11.65 -9.49
CA GLY A 198 -4.08 -12.64 -8.50
C GLY A 198 -4.25 -12.20 -7.06
N GLY A 199 -4.41 -10.90 -6.79
CA GLY A 199 -4.53 -10.36 -5.43
C GLY A 199 -3.41 -10.87 -4.51
N SER A 200 -3.76 -11.50 -3.39
CA SER A 200 -2.79 -12.07 -2.46
C SER A 200 -1.87 -13.14 -3.06
N LEU A 201 -2.27 -13.83 -4.14
CA LEU A 201 -1.40 -14.80 -4.83
C LEU A 201 -0.15 -14.16 -5.46
N THR A 202 -0.13 -12.83 -5.62
CA THR A 202 1.01 -12.10 -6.18
C THR A 202 2.14 -11.85 -5.17
N TYR A 203 1.87 -12.00 -3.87
CA TYR A 203 2.86 -11.68 -2.83
C TYR A 203 2.83 -12.63 -1.61
N ALA A 204 1.69 -13.19 -1.21
CA ALA A 204 1.64 -14.10 -0.08
C ALA A 204 2.29 -15.45 -0.44
N ARG A 205 2.83 -16.16 0.56
CA ARG A 205 3.56 -17.41 0.36
C ARG A 205 2.65 -18.64 0.25
N PHE A 206 1.63 -18.75 1.12
CA PHE A 206 0.65 -19.85 1.21
C PHE A 206 1.15 -21.27 1.55
N ASP A 207 2.45 -21.57 1.41
CA ASP A 207 3.04 -22.88 1.73
C ASP A 207 4.51 -22.76 2.15
N ILE A 208 5.08 -23.81 2.74
CA ILE A 208 6.48 -23.83 3.20
C ILE A 208 7.44 -23.65 2.03
N ASP A 209 7.14 -24.20 0.85
CA ASP A 209 8.03 -24.13 -0.33
C ASP A 209 7.82 -22.85 -1.16
N GLY A 210 6.73 -22.12 -0.91
CA GLY A 210 6.40 -20.87 -1.58
C GLY A 210 6.02 -21.02 -3.05
N GLN A 211 5.53 -22.19 -3.45
CA GLN A 211 5.20 -22.49 -4.85
C GLN A 211 3.70 -22.39 -5.15
N ARG A 212 2.84 -22.63 -4.16
CA ARG A 212 1.39 -22.76 -4.34
C ARG A 212 0.77 -21.49 -4.89
N ALA A 213 1.22 -20.34 -4.39
CA ALA A 213 0.68 -19.04 -4.77
C ALA A 213 0.81 -18.77 -6.27
N GLU A 214 2.02 -18.93 -6.81
CA GLU A 214 2.32 -18.63 -8.21
C GLU A 214 1.69 -19.66 -9.16
N GLN A 215 1.70 -20.94 -8.79
CA GLN A 215 1.04 -21.99 -9.58
C GLN A 215 -0.46 -21.69 -9.74
N LEU A 216 -1.15 -21.48 -8.62
CA LEU A 216 -2.58 -21.18 -8.63
C LEU A 216 -2.89 -19.87 -9.35
N ARG A 217 -2.02 -18.85 -9.19
CA ARG A 217 -2.16 -17.58 -9.92
C ARG A 217 -2.12 -17.80 -11.43
N ARG A 218 -1.12 -18.52 -11.93
CA ARG A 218 -0.97 -18.79 -13.37
C ARG A 218 -2.19 -19.50 -13.93
N GLU A 219 -2.65 -20.54 -13.24
CA GLU A 219 -3.82 -21.33 -13.65
C GLU A 219 -5.08 -20.45 -13.72
N LEU A 220 -5.42 -19.77 -12.63
CA LEU A 220 -6.64 -18.97 -12.55
C LEU A 220 -6.62 -17.77 -13.49
N VAL A 221 -5.48 -17.08 -13.60
CA VAL A 221 -5.35 -15.91 -14.49
C VAL A 221 -5.45 -16.32 -15.95
N ALA A 222 -4.77 -17.40 -16.36
CA ALA A 222 -4.86 -17.90 -17.72
C ALA A 222 -6.29 -18.31 -18.09
N ALA A 223 -6.99 -19.01 -17.18
CA ALA A 223 -8.38 -19.40 -17.39
C ALA A 223 -9.30 -18.17 -17.49
N VAL A 224 -9.11 -17.15 -16.64
CA VAL A 224 -9.93 -15.93 -16.66
C VAL A 224 -9.70 -15.12 -17.93
N GLU A 225 -8.46 -14.90 -18.34
CA GLU A 225 -8.13 -14.09 -19.52
C GLU A 225 -8.53 -14.78 -20.83
N ALA A 226 -8.67 -16.11 -20.84
CA ALA A 226 -9.13 -16.88 -21.99
C ALA A 226 -10.65 -17.06 -22.08
N HIS A 227 -11.42 -16.61 -21.09
CA HIS A 227 -12.86 -16.87 -21.01
C HIS A 227 -13.70 -15.75 -21.64
N ASP A 228 -14.41 -16.03 -22.73
CA ASP A 228 -15.17 -15.03 -23.52
C ASP A 228 -16.24 -14.25 -22.72
N ASN A 229 -16.87 -14.90 -21.72
CA ASN A 229 -17.87 -14.24 -20.86
C ASN A 229 -17.27 -13.38 -19.73
N ILE A 230 -15.95 -13.28 -19.58
CA ILE A 230 -15.32 -12.48 -18.52
C ILE A 230 -14.68 -11.24 -19.12
N GLN A 231 -15.26 -10.08 -18.81
CA GLN A 231 -14.61 -8.79 -19.05
C GLN A 231 -13.79 -8.39 -17.82
N VAL A 232 -12.48 -8.19 -18.00
CA VAL A 232 -11.59 -7.75 -16.92
C VAL A 232 -11.30 -6.25 -17.05
N LEU A 233 -11.51 -5.50 -15.96
CA LEU A 233 -11.04 -4.13 -15.80
C LEU A 233 -9.90 -4.10 -14.77
N LYS A 234 -8.65 -4.02 -15.25
CA LYS A 234 -7.45 -3.79 -14.42
C LYS A 234 -7.28 -2.28 -14.15
N GLN A 235 -6.55 -1.93 -13.11
CA GLN A 235 -6.38 -0.53 -12.68
C GLN A 235 -7.72 0.21 -12.53
N ALA A 236 -8.74 -0.51 -12.07
CA ALA A 236 -10.09 -0.04 -11.94
C ALA A 236 -10.59 -0.22 -10.49
N THR A 237 -11.02 0.87 -9.87
CA THR A 237 -11.50 0.87 -8.48
C THR A 237 -13.02 0.97 -8.47
N CYS A 238 -13.67 -0.06 -7.92
CA CYS A 238 -15.08 0.04 -7.53
C CYS A 238 -15.19 0.95 -6.31
N ASN A 239 -15.58 2.22 -6.53
CA ASN A 239 -15.59 3.27 -5.51
C ASN A 239 -16.68 3.03 -4.45
N ALA A 240 -17.83 2.50 -4.85
CA ALA A 240 -18.99 2.34 -3.99
C ALA A 240 -19.99 1.34 -4.57
N TRP A 241 -20.92 0.89 -3.73
CA TRP A 241 -22.06 0.06 -4.11
C TRP A 241 -23.34 0.71 -3.59
N PHE A 242 -24.25 1.04 -4.51
CA PHE A 242 -25.54 1.66 -4.22
C PHE A 242 -26.71 0.72 -4.52
N THR A 243 -27.92 1.18 -4.23
CA THR A 243 -29.18 0.48 -4.51
C THR A 243 -29.25 0.02 -5.97
N ASP A 244 -29.97 -1.09 -6.17
CA ASP A 244 -30.18 -1.70 -7.49
C ASP A 244 -28.87 -2.08 -8.20
N ASN A 245 -27.83 -2.43 -7.42
CA ASN A 245 -26.51 -2.86 -7.93
C ASN A 245 -25.89 -1.86 -8.92
N TYR A 246 -25.95 -0.58 -8.57
CA TYR A 246 -25.21 0.48 -9.24
C TYR A 246 -23.81 0.63 -8.63
N LEU A 247 -22.78 0.46 -9.45
CA LEU A 247 -21.38 0.52 -9.03
C LEU A 247 -20.62 1.55 -9.88
N PRO A 248 -20.16 2.67 -9.30
CA PRO A 248 -19.20 3.54 -9.95
C PRO A 248 -17.82 2.88 -9.94
N VAL A 249 -17.29 2.56 -11.12
CA VAL A 249 -15.95 1.99 -11.29
C VAL A 249 -15.07 3.01 -11.99
N ILE A 250 -14.00 3.45 -11.33
CA ILE A 250 -13.08 4.47 -11.84
C ILE A 250 -11.87 3.77 -12.45
N GLN A 251 -11.57 4.05 -13.72
CA GLN A 251 -10.39 3.55 -14.42
C GLN A 251 -9.72 4.73 -15.16
N GLY A 252 -8.55 5.16 -14.69
CA GLY A 252 -7.89 6.36 -15.20
C GLY A 252 -8.81 7.59 -15.13
N LYS A 253 -9.04 8.24 -16.26
CA LYS A 253 -9.92 9.44 -16.37
C LYS A 253 -11.38 9.11 -16.69
N ARG A 254 -11.79 7.83 -16.62
CA ARG A 254 -13.15 7.38 -16.93
C ARG A 254 -13.85 6.83 -15.69
N MET A 255 -15.12 7.18 -15.53
CA MET A 255 -16.03 6.51 -14.60
C MET A 255 -17.03 5.63 -15.36
N TYR A 256 -16.93 4.33 -15.18
CA TYR A 256 -17.97 3.39 -15.58
C TYR A 256 -19.10 3.39 -14.57
N LYS A 257 -20.30 3.59 -15.08
CA LYS A 257 -21.58 3.45 -14.38
C LYS A 257 -22.07 2.02 -14.61
N VAL A 258 -21.61 1.10 -13.77
CA VAL A 258 -21.94 -0.32 -13.91
C VAL A 258 -23.31 -0.59 -13.29
N ARG A 259 -24.15 -1.33 -14.00
CA ARG A 259 -25.36 -1.96 -13.47
C ARG A 259 -25.18 -3.47 -13.56
N ALA A 260 -25.29 -4.16 -12.42
CA ALA A 260 -25.17 -5.62 -12.39
C ALA A 260 -26.47 -6.27 -11.91
N THR A 261 -26.80 -7.46 -12.41
CA THR A 261 -27.92 -8.24 -11.83
C THR A 261 -27.53 -8.71 -10.42
N GLN A 262 -26.31 -9.19 -10.24
CA GLN A 262 -25.73 -9.61 -8.96
C GLN A 262 -24.35 -8.97 -8.74
N CYS A 263 -23.98 -8.80 -7.48
CA CYS A 263 -22.67 -8.29 -7.06
C CYS A 263 -22.02 -9.27 -6.09
N LEU A 264 -20.72 -9.53 -6.27
CA LEU A 264 -19.92 -10.32 -5.35
C LEU A 264 -18.67 -9.54 -4.94
N VAL A 265 -18.50 -9.34 -3.63
CA VAL A 265 -17.35 -8.63 -3.07
C VAL A 265 -16.26 -9.64 -2.70
N CYS A 266 -15.13 -9.52 -3.37
CA CYS A 266 -13.92 -10.34 -3.18
C CYS A 266 -12.70 -9.45 -2.88
N SER A 267 -12.89 -8.37 -2.12
CA SER A 267 -11.90 -7.30 -1.88
C SER A 267 -10.74 -7.68 -0.94
N GLY A 268 -10.69 -8.93 -0.48
CA GLY A 268 -9.64 -9.44 0.40
C GLY A 268 -9.73 -8.91 1.83
N SER A 269 -8.62 -9.03 2.56
CA SER A 269 -8.46 -8.60 3.95
C SER A 269 -7.24 -7.69 4.08
N LEU A 270 -7.27 -6.83 5.11
CA LEU A 270 -6.16 -5.93 5.44
C LEU A 270 -5.39 -6.48 6.63
N ASP A 271 -4.08 -6.37 6.56
CA ASP A 271 -3.17 -6.71 7.65
C ASP A 271 -3.32 -5.68 8.79
N GLN A 272 -3.20 -6.12 10.03
CA GLN A 272 -3.43 -5.28 11.20
C GLN A 272 -2.13 -5.04 11.98
N PRO A 273 -1.76 -3.78 12.27
CA PRO A 273 -0.56 -3.50 13.03
C PRO A 273 -0.72 -3.91 14.50
N VAL A 274 0.34 -4.47 15.07
CA VAL A 274 0.42 -4.68 16.52
C VAL A 274 0.76 -3.36 17.23
N ILE A 275 0.13 -3.13 18.38
CA ILE A 275 0.39 -1.95 19.20
C ILE A 275 1.54 -2.22 20.16
N PHE A 276 2.67 -1.57 19.92
CA PHE A 276 3.81 -1.56 20.82
C PHE A 276 4.51 -0.20 20.80
N ARG A 277 5.38 0.04 21.76
CA ARG A 277 6.08 1.33 21.87
C ARG A 277 6.92 1.59 20.62
N ASN A 278 6.75 2.76 20.02
CA ASN A 278 7.44 3.18 18.79
C ASN A 278 7.13 2.31 17.55
N ASN A 279 5.95 1.70 17.48
CA ASN A 279 5.49 0.95 16.30
C ASN A 279 5.24 1.80 15.04
N ASP A 280 5.58 3.10 15.06
CA ASP A 280 5.38 4.03 13.96
C ASP A 280 6.68 4.49 13.28
N LEU A 281 7.84 3.98 13.72
CA LEU A 281 9.13 4.38 13.18
C LEU A 281 9.38 3.78 11.78
N PRO A 282 10.09 4.49 10.88
CA PRO A 282 10.51 3.92 9.59
C PRO A 282 11.34 2.65 9.80
N GLY A 283 11.02 1.61 9.04
CA GLY A 283 11.57 0.26 9.20
C GLY A 283 10.60 -0.71 9.91
N VAL A 284 9.60 -0.19 10.62
CA VAL A 284 8.43 -1.00 11.03
C VAL A 284 7.47 -1.08 9.85
N MET A 285 7.22 -2.29 9.35
CA MET A 285 6.35 -2.57 8.22
C MET A 285 5.43 -3.74 8.55
N LEU A 286 4.27 -3.79 7.91
CA LEU A 286 3.41 -4.98 7.96
C LEU A 286 4.05 -6.14 7.18
N THR A 287 3.77 -7.37 7.59
CA THR A 287 4.37 -8.56 6.95
C THR A 287 3.97 -8.67 5.48
N SER A 288 2.70 -8.37 5.18
CA SER A 288 2.21 -8.27 3.80
C SER A 288 2.92 -7.16 2.99
N ALA A 289 3.29 -6.05 3.62
CA ALA A 289 4.02 -4.97 2.96
C ALA A 289 5.44 -5.39 2.58
N VAL A 290 6.11 -6.13 3.47
CA VAL A 290 7.43 -6.72 3.23
C VAL A 290 7.38 -7.70 2.05
N GLN A 291 6.37 -8.57 2.02
CA GLN A 291 6.17 -9.51 0.91
C GLN A 291 5.90 -8.79 -0.42
N ARG A 292 5.04 -7.77 -0.43
CA ARG A 292 4.80 -6.92 -1.62
C ARG A 292 6.11 -6.27 -2.09
N LEU A 293 6.86 -5.69 -1.16
CA LEU A 293 8.12 -5.01 -1.46
C LEU A 293 9.12 -5.94 -2.16
N MET A 294 9.26 -7.18 -1.67
CA MET A 294 10.14 -8.18 -2.27
C MET A 294 9.58 -8.73 -3.59
N LYS A 295 8.35 -9.24 -3.62
CA LYS A 295 7.81 -9.99 -4.77
C LYS A 295 7.37 -9.07 -5.91
N LEU A 296 6.73 -7.95 -5.63
CA LEU A 296 6.22 -7.03 -6.66
C LEU A 296 7.29 -6.06 -7.15
N TYR A 297 8.14 -5.57 -6.25
CA TYR A 297 9.11 -4.53 -6.56
C TYR A 297 10.57 -4.98 -6.48
N ALA A 298 10.86 -6.23 -6.12
CA ALA A 298 12.24 -6.70 -5.93
C ALA A 298 13.05 -5.84 -4.96
N VAL A 299 12.46 -5.22 -3.94
CA VAL A 299 13.21 -4.42 -2.97
C VAL A 299 13.44 -5.23 -1.71
N LYS A 300 14.71 -5.37 -1.32
CA LYS A 300 15.06 -6.02 -0.05
C LYS A 300 14.74 -5.06 1.11
N PRO A 301 13.88 -5.46 2.09
CA PRO A 301 13.39 -4.58 3.15
C PRO A 301 14.49 -4.18 4.15
N GLY A 302 15.55 -4.97 4.28
CA GLY A 302 16.64 -4.72 5.21
C GLY A 302 17.69 -5.82 5.18
N LYS A 303 18.70 -5.72 6.05
CA LYS A 303 19.70 -6.78 6.25
C LYS A 303 19.29 -7.78 7.33
N ARG A 304 18.60 -7.28 8.35
CA ARG A 304 18.17 -8.03 9.55
C ARG A 304 16.72 -7.67 9.85
N ALA A 305 15.95 -8.61 10.35
CA ALA A 305 14.55 -8.43 10.69
C ALA A 305 14.19 -9.13 12.00
N VAL A 306 13.20 -8.58 12.70
CA VAL A 306 12.44 -9.26 13.75
C VAL A 306 11.01 -9.31 13.27
N VAL A 307 10.39 -10.50 13.31
CA VAL A 307 8.99 -10.66 12.95
C VAL A 307 8.17 -10.77 14.23
N LEU A 308 7.17 -9.90 14.38
CA LEU A 308 6.17 -9.99 15.45
C LEU A 308 4.87 -10.45 14.82
N THR A 309 4.30 -11.55 15.31
CA THR A 309 3.11 -12.15 14.70
C THR A 309 2.06 -12.57 15.72
N GLY A 310 0.80 -12.55 15.29
CA GLY A 310 -0.34 -13.14 16.03
C GLY A 310 -1.03 -14.27 15.26
N ASN A 311 -0.46 -14.69 14.12
CA ASN A 311 -0.97 -15.76 13.26
C ASN A 311 0.19 -16.42 12.47
N ASP A 312 -0.14 -17.42 11.67
CA ASP A 312 0.85 -18.18 10.90
C ASP A 312 1.40 -17.42 9.67
N ASP A 313 0.74 -16.34 9.22
CA ASP A 313 1.23 -15.53 8.10
C ASP A 313 2.59 -14.87 8.43
N GLY A 314 2.84 -14.57 9.70
CA GLY A 314 4.16 -14.10 10.14
C GLY A 314 5.28 -15.13 9.94
N TYR A 315 4.98 -16.42 10.07
CA TYR A 315 5.95 -17.50 9.85
C TYR A 315 6.27 -17.58 8.35
N LEU A 316 5.24 -17.52 7.52
CA LEU A 316 5.37 -17.47 6.06
C LEU A 316 6.18 -16.25 5.59
N ALA A 317 5.97 -15.09 6.20
CA ALA A 317 6.75 -13.88 5.90
C ALA A 317 8.21 -14.00 6.38
N ALA A 318 8.46 -14.66 7.52
CA ALA A 318 9.81 -14.95 7.99
C ALA A 318 10.56 -15.89 7.04
N LEU A 319 9.89 -16.92 6.49
CA LEU A 319 10.44 -17.78 5.44
C LEU A 319 10.77 -16.97 4.18
N ASP A 320 9.86 -16.12 3.71
CA ASP A 320 10.12 -15.25 2.55
C ASP A 320 11.33 -14.32 2.79
N LEU A 321 11.47 -13.76 3.99
CA LEU A 321 12.62 -12.92 4.37
C LEU A 321 13.94 -13.72 4.33
N HIS A 322 13.96 -14.89 4.96
CA HIS A 322 15.12 -15.77 5.02
C HIS A 322 15.57 -16.21 3.64
N ASP A 323 14.63 -16.64 2.77
CA ASP A 323 14.94 -17.08 1.40
C ASP A 323 15.55 -15.95 0.55
N GLN A 324 15.27 -14.68 0.88
CA GLN A 324 15.89 -13.51 0.24
C GLN A 324 17.16 -13.00 0.96
N GLY A 325 17.70 -13.82 1.86
CA GLY A 325 18.93 -13.59 2.61
C GLY A 325 18.83 -12.46 3.62
N VAL A 326 17.64 -12.17 4.15
CA VAL A 326 17.49 -11.31 5.34
C VAL A 326 17.73 -12.19 6.57
N GLU A 327 18.62 -11.76 7.46
CA GLU A 327 18.81 -12.42 8.75
C GLU A 327 17.56 -12.20 9.62
N VAL A 328 16.71 -13.21 9.75
CA VAL A 328 15.59 -13.18 10.69
C VAL A 328 16.15 -13.51 12.07
N VAL A 329 16.27 -12.49 12.91
CA VAL A 329 16.93 -12.57 14.22
C VAL A 329 16.01 -13.22 15.26
N ALA A 330 14.70 -13.02 15.11
CA ALA A 330 13.69 -13.61 15.98
C ALA A 330 12.31 -13.57 15.31
N VAL A 331 11.50 -14.58 15.61
CA VAL A 331 10.04 -14.56 15.41
C VAL A 331 9.37 -14.55 16.78
N ALA A 332 8.80 -13.40 17.15
CA ALA A 332 8.01 -13.22 18.36
C ALA A 332 6.53 -13.53 18.05
N ASP A 333 6.09 -14.75 18.34
CA ASP A 333 4.66 -15.10 18.28
C ASP A 333 3.97 -14.69 19.59
N MET A 334 2.87 -13.95 19.46
CA MET A 334 2.04 -13.54 20.59
C MET A 334 1.14 -14.67 21.12
N ARG A 335 1.00 -15.77 20.37
CA ARG A 335 0.23 -16.96 20.75
C ARG A 335 1.09 -17.93 21.55
N THR A 336 0.42 -18.80 22.31
CA THR A 336 1.10 -19.89 23.03
C THR A 336 1.61 -20.98 22.10
N ASN A 337 0.89 -21.27 21.01
CA ASN A 337 1.24 -22.26 20.00
C ASN A 337 0.85 -21.75 18.60
N PRO A 338 1.57 -22.14 17.53
CA PRO A 338 1.15 -21.88 16.16
C PRO A 338 -0.13 -22.66 15.83
N SER A 339 -0.86 -22.23 14.78
CA SER A 339 -2.01 -23.02 14.30
C SER A 339 -1.52 -24.21 13.47
N ASP A 340 -0.45 -24.03 12.71
CA ASP A 340 0.29 -25.06 11.98
C ASP A 340 1.72 -25.22 12.54
N ARG A 341 1.98 -26.37 13.15
CA ARG A 341 3.27 -26.70 13.75
C ARG A 341 4.38 -26.92 12.71
N GLU A 342 4.02 -27.33 11.50
CA GLU A 342 5.01 -27.57 10.44
C GLU A 342 5.72 -26.28 10.02
N LEU A 343 5.02 -25.14 10.06
CA LEU A 343 5.61 -23.83 9.80
C LEU A 343 6.66 -23.44 10.85
N GLN A 344 6.40 -23.75 12.12
CA GLN A 344 7.38 -23.52 13.19
C GLN A 344 8.62 -24.39 12.98
N LEU A 345 8.44 -25.69 12.73
CA LEU A 345 9.55 -26.61 12.46
C LEU A 345 10.38 -26.17 11.24
N ALA A 346 9.72 -25.66 10.20
CA ALA A 346 10.39 -25.14 9.01
C ALA A 346 11.28 -23.93 9.29
N LEU A 347 10.90 -23.06 10.25
CA LEU A 347 11.75 -21.96 10.72
C LEU A 347 12.94 -22.48 11.53
N GLU A 348 12.69 -23.39 12.47
CA GLU A 348 13.74 -23.98 13.33
C GLU A 348 14.82 -24.69 12.49
N GLN A 349 14.41 -25.45 11.46
CA GLN A 349 15.33 -26.10 10.51
C GLN A 349 16.20 -25.11 9.71
N ARG A 350 15.73 -23.88 9.52
CA ARG A 350 16.46 -22.79 8.87
C ARG A 350 17.29 -21.96 9.86
N GLY A 351 17.30 -22.35 11.14
CA GLY A 351 18.05 -21.68 12.20
C GLY A 351 17.46 -20.32 12.61
N ILE A 352 16.15 -20.16 12.44
CA ILE A 352 15.38 -18.94 12.81
C ILE A 352 14.77 -19.11 14.19
#